data_AF-A0A954PXE1-F1
#
_entry.id   AF-A0A954PXE1-F1
#
_cell.length_a   1.000
_cell.length_b   1.000
_cell.length_c   1.000
_cell.angle_alpha   90.00
_cell.angle_beta   90.00
_cell.angle_gamma   90.00
#
_symmetry.space_group_name_H-M   'P 1'
#
loop_
_entity.id
_entity.type
_entity.pdbx_description
1 polymer ?
#
loop_
_entity_poly.entity_id
_entity_poly.type
_entity_poly.pdbx_seq_one_letter_code
_entity_poly.pdbx_strand_id
1 'polypeptide(L)'
;MCGNAACKHAHVRAEAQAESERQAELWERVIKLDETLCGAASDPTQTDPLHPIQFRGPHVLGVLPSNDRKLTVLPTRRKTVFVDRLMRIIGEAAAVRFGNVELADDGVGYEESDNASDEHLAILGNGCALCRGHCCPQGSGHAFIHVDTIVKYMESNPGKRPRDVLQDYLSRIGSRTYEDSCVYHCEKGCSLPREMRSKVCNGYLCKGLSEVLYKLGEGSADQALVIAVSDYYPEKKTDPKRGTTDRSGRQQGFVRAGLIDPSGLELYQLTGPDPKVPSVKNCSADDANVSAGSAIRLSADHNDSSPIDSFPET
;
A
#
# COMPACT_ATOMS: atom_id res chain seq x y z
N MET A 1 -22.86 -12.58 26.82
CA MET A 1 -23.97 -12.04 26.00
C MET A 1 -25.19 -12.91 26.20
N CYS A 2 -26.38 -12.31 26.32
CA CYS A 2 -27.64 -13.07 26.35
C CYS A 2 -27.87 -13.77 25.01
N GLY A 3 -28.30 -15.03 25.03
CA GLY A 3 -28.54 -15.84 23.82
C GLY A 3 -29.80 -15.46 23.03
N ASN A 4 -30.65 -14.60 23.59
CA ASN A 4 -31.93 -14.19 22.99
C ASN A 4 -31.71 -13.33 21.72
N ALA A 5 -32.45 -13.64 20.66
CA ALA A 5 -32.41 -12.92 19.38
C ALA A 5 -32.66 -11.41 19.53
N ALA A 6 -33.56 -10.99 20.42
CA ALA A 6 -33.84 -9.58 20.66
C ALA A 6 -32.62 -8.85 21.24
N CYS A 7 -31.89 -9.49 22.16
CA CYS A 7 -30.66 -8.94 22.73
C CYS A 7 -29.55 -8.86 21.68
N LYS A 8 -29.43 -9.86 20.80
CA LYS A 8 -28.46 -9.84 19.69
C LYS A 8 -28.76 -8.71 18.71
N HIS A 9 -30.02 -8.54 18.30
CA HIS A 9 -30.41 -7.45 17.41
C HIS A 9 -30.19 -6.07 18.03
N ALA A 10 -30.55 -5.89 19.30
CA ALA A 10 -30.31 -4.63 20.01
C ALA A 10 -28.81 -4.31 20.07
N HIS A 11 -27.97 -5.31 20.33
CA HIS A 11 -26.52 -5.16 20.34
C HIS A 11 -25.97 -4.76 18.95
N VAL A 12 -26.36 -5.47 17.89
CA VAL A 12 -25.93 -5.14 16.52
C VAL A 12 -26.37 -3.72 16.11
N ARG A 13 -27.59 -3.30 16.46
CA ARG A 13 -28.06 -1.92 16.18
C ARG A 13 -27.25 -0.88 16.94
N ALA A 14 -26.96 -1.13 18.22
CA ALA A 14 -26.15 -0.21 19.02
C ALA A 14 -24.71 -0.10 18.47
N GLU A 15 -24.12 -1.23 18.05
CA GLU A 15 -22.80 -1.22 17.40
C GLU A 15 -22.82 -0.46 16.07
N ALA A 16 -23.86 -0.66 15.25
CA ALA A 16 -24.03 0.06 13.98
C ALA A 16 -24.23 1.56 14.18
N GLN A 17 -25.04 1.97 15.16
CA GLN A 17 -25.24 3.39 15.49
C GLN A 17 -23.94 4.04 15.98
N ALA A 18 -23.23 3.38 16.90
CA ALA A 18 -21.96 3.89 17.40
C ALA A 18 -20.89 3.96 16.30
N GLU A 19 -20.90 3.05 15.33
CA GLU A 19 -20.05 3.16 14.14
C GLU A 19 -20.44 4.33 13.25
N SER A 20 -21.74 4.55 13.03
CA SER A 20 -22.24 5.68 12.24
C SER A 20 -21.83 7.04 12.85
N GLU A 21 -21.96 7.19 14.17
CA GLU A 21 -21.58 8.40 14.90
C GLU A 21 -20.08 8.67 14.78
N ARG A 22 -19.24 7.63 14.98
CA ARG A 22 -17.78 7.74 14.81
C ARG A 22 -17.37 8.13 13.39
N GLN A 23 -18.00 7.52 12.39
CA GLN A 23 -17.72 7.86 10.99
C GLN A 23 -18.12 9.31 10.70
N ALA A 24 -19.24 9.79 11.23
CA ALA A 24 -19.66 11.19 11.07
C ALA A 24 -18.65 12.16 11.71
N GLU A 25 -18.20 11.89 12.93
CA GLU A 25 -17.17 12.69 13.61
C GLU A 25 -15.85 12.69 12.82
N LEU A 26 -15.42 11.52 12.32
CA LEU A 26 -14.23 11.40 11.49
C LEU A 26 -14.34 12.28 10.24
N TRP A 27 -15.46 12.20 9.52
CA TRP A 27 -15.70 12.98 8.31
C TRP A 27 -15.78 14.48 8.57
N GLU A 28 -16.40 14.92 9.67
CA GLU A 28 -16.42 16.33 10.06
C GLU A 28 -15.01 16.89 10.24
N ARG A 29 -14.13 16.15 10.93
CA ARG A 29 -12.73 16.55 11.09
C ARG A 29 -12.01 16.61 9.74
N VAL A 30 -12.23 15.61 8.87
CA VAL A 30 -11.58 15.51 7.55
C VAL A 30 -11.99 16.68 6.66
N ILE A 31 -13.29 17.04 6.62
CA ILE A 31 -13.80 18.19 5.87
C ILE A 31 -13.16 19.48 6.37
N LYS A 32 -13.12 19.68 7.70
CA LYS A 32 -12.49 20.89 8.26
C LYS A 32 -11.00 20.99 7.90
N LEU A 33 -10.30 19.86 7.86
CA LEU A 33 -8.91 19.81 7.45
C LEU A 33 -8.76 20.12 5.95
N ASP A 34 -9.61 19.56 5.10
CA ASP A 34 -9.68 19.88 3.67
C ASP A 34 -9.88 21.38 3.44
N GLU A 35 -10.88 21.99 4.09
CA GLU A 35 -11.12 23.45 4.05
C GLU A 35 -9.90 24.25 4.49
N THR A 36 -9.20 23.80 5.53
CA THR A 36 -7.99 24.47 6.03
C THR A 36 -6.85 24.39 5.00
N LEU A 37 -6.65 23.23 4.37
CA LEU A 37 -5.61 23.02 3.36
C LEU A 37 -5.90 23.80 2.07
N CYS A 38 -7.16 23.83 1.63
CA CYS A 38 -7.60 24.63 0.47
C CYS A 38 -7.57 26.14 0.75
N GLY A 39 -7.93 26.56 1.96
CA GLY A 39 -7.85 27.95 2.39
C GLY A 39 -6.40 28.46 2.42
N ALA A 40 -5.48 27.66 2.98
CA ALA A 40 -4.05 27.96 2.99
C ALA A 40 -3.45 28.03 1.58
N ALA A 41 -3.92 27.21 0.64
CA ALA A 41 -3.50 27.28 -0.77
C ALA A 41 -3.93 28.58 -1.48
N SER A 42 -5.00 29.23 -0.99
CA SER A 42 -5.59 30.44 -1.60
C SER A 42 -4.96 31.75 -1.08
N ASP A 43 -4.26 31.72 0.06
CA ASP A 43 -3.60 32.89 0.67
C ASP A 43 -2.06 32.66 0.78
N PRO A 44 -1.27 33.11 -0.22
CA PRO A 44 0.18 32.95 -0.22
C PRO A 44 0.90 33.77 0.87
N THR A 45 0.18 34.59 1.64
CA THR A 45 0.76 35.39 2.74
C THR A 45 0.69 34.69 4.11
N GLN A 46 -0.08 33.61 4.23
CA GLN A 46 -0.23 32.82 5.46
C GLN A 46 0.49 31.47 5.43
N THR A 47 0.97 31.04 4.28
CA THR A 47 1.75 29.80 4.16
C THR A 47 3.22 30.07 4.48
N ASP A 48 3.85 29.11 5.16
CA ASP A 48 5.31 29.05 5.25
C ASP A 48 5.86 29.20 3.81
N PRO A 49 6.71 30.20 3.52
CA PRO A 49 7.16 30.52 2.16
C PRO A 49 7.91 29.37 1.45
N LEU A 50 8.13 28.26 2.14
CA LEU A 50 8.75 27.03 1.64
C LEU A 50 7.75 25.94 1.20
N HIS A 51 6.59 26.31 0.63
CA HIS A 51 5.83 25.59 -0.44
C HIS A 51 4.33 25.38 -0.08
N PRO A 52 3.40 26.19 -0.63
CA PRO A 52 1.95 25.96 -0.48
C PRO A 52 1.50 24.72 -1.27
N ILE A 53 0.47 24.02 -0.77
CA ILE A 53 -0.20 22.94 -1.50
C ILE A 53 -0.82 23.55 -2.77
N GLN A 54 -0.41 23.07 -3.94
CA GLN A 54 -0.95 23.55 -5.21
C GLN A 54 -1.98 22.58 -5.77
N PHE A 55 -3.24 22.81 -5.45
CA PHE A 55 -4.35 22.15 -6.12
C PHE A 55 -4.44 22.66 -7.56
N ARG A 56 -4.48 21.74 -8.54
CA ARG A 56 -4.58 22.08 -9.98
C ARG A 56 -6.03 22.21 -10.45
N GLY A 57 -7.00 21.94 -9.57
CA GLY A 57 -8.42 21.90 -9.89
C GLY A 57 -9.23 21.24 -8.79
N PRO A 58 -10.46 20.79 -9.09
CA PRO A 58 -11.25 19.99 -8.15
C PRO A 58 -10.51 18.71 -7.78
N HIS A 59 -10.66 18.30 -6.52
CA HIS A 59 -10.05 17.08 -5.98
C HIS A 59 -11.08 16.17 -5.29
N VAL A 60 -10.77 14.88 -5.27
CA VAL A 60 -11.49 13.90 -4.47
C VAL A 60 -10.93 13.87 -3.06
N LEU A 61 -11.78 13.99 -2.05
CA LEU A 61 -11.40 13.75 -0.66
C LEU A 61 -11.51 12.27 -0.30
N GLY A 62 -10.40 11.70 0.18
CA GLY A 62 -10.28 10.31 0.60
C GLY A 62 -9.73 10.16 2.02
N VAL A 63 -10.16 9.10 2.71
CA VAL A 63 -9.68 8.79 4.06
C VAL A 63 -9.11 7.38 4.09
N LEU A 64 -7.88 7.24 4.59
CA LEU A 64 -7.19 5.97 4.74
C LEU A 64 -6.83 5.70 6.21
N PRO A 65 -6.69 4.42 6.59
CA PRO A 65 -6.08 4.09 7.86
C PRO A 65 -4.60 4.49 7.87
N SER A 66 -4.06 4.81 9.04
CA SER A 66 -2.64 5.03 9.22
C SER A 66 -2.00 3.82 9.88
N ASN A 67 -0.85 3.38 9.35
CA ASN A 67 0.07 2.54 10.10
C ASN A 67 1.07 3.43 10.86
N ASP A 68 1.14 3.16 12.15
CA ASP A 68 1.95 3.84 13.17
C ASP A 68 2.72 2.81 14.04
N ARG A 69 2.83 1.57 13.55
CA ARG A 69 3.60 0.51 14.19
C ARG A 69 5.08 0.90 14.27
N LYS A 70 5.79 0.31 15.23
CA LYS A 70 7.23 0.58 15.37
C LYS A 70 8.03 -0.11 14.28
N LEU A 71 9.02 0.60 13.73
CA LEU A 71 10.03 0.03 12.86
C LEU A 71 11.12 -0.64 13.69
N THR A 72 11.31 -1.95 13.52
CA THR A 72 12.21 -2.79 14.33
C THR A 72 13.17 -3.56 13.43
N VAL A 73 14.24 -4.12 14.01
CA VAL A 73 15.05 -5.12 13.29
C VAL A 73 14.20 -6.36 13.09
N LEU A 74 14.23 -6.96 11.89
CA LEU A 74 13.46 -8.17 11.60
C LEU A 74 13.86 -9.30 12.57
N PRO A 75 12.95 -9.81 13.43
CA PRO A 75 13.29 -10.89 14.34
C PRO A 75 13.70 -12.15 13.58
N THR A 76 14.79 -12.80 14.01
CA THR A 76 15.34 -14.01 13.38
C THR A 76 14.28 -15.08 13.21
N ARG A 77 13.46 -15.31 14.25
CA ARG A 77 12.35 -16.29 14.20
C ARG A 77 11.37 -16.02 13.05
N ARG A 78 10.98 -14.75 12.84
CA ARG A 78 10.06 -14.37 11.75
C ARG A 78 10.71 -14.57 10.38
N LYS A 79 12.00 -14.25 10.26
CA LYS A 79 12.78 -14.52 9.04
C LYS A 79 12.87 -16.02 8.73
N THR A 80 13.20 -16.85 9.71
CA THR A 80 13.30 -18.31 9.54
C THR A 80 11.97 -18.92 9.09
N VAL A 81 10.87 -18.59 9.77
CA VAL A 81 9.53 -19.07 9.38
C VAL A 81 9.18 -18.69 7.93
N PHE A 82 9.54 -17.47 7.52
CA PHE A 82 9.33 -17.02 6.14
C PHE A 82 10.20 -17.80 5.15
N VAL A 83 11.49 -17.97 5.43
CA VAL A 83 12.45 -18.69 4.57
C VAL A 83 11.99 -20.14 4.36
N ASP A 84 11.63 -20.84 5.45
CA ASP A 84 11.18 -22.24 5.39
C ASP A 84 9.93 -22.38 4.51
N ARG A 85 8.95 -21.48 4.70
CA ARG A 85 7.74 -21.46 3.88
C ARG A 85 8.05 -21.14 2.41
N LEU A 86 8.90 -20.16 2.15
CA LEU A 86 9.26 -19.74 0.80
C LEU A 86 9.97 -20.87 0.04
N MET A 87 10.89 -21.60 0.69
CA MET A 87 11.53 -22.76 0.08
C MET A 87 10.53 -23.84 -0.33
N ARG A 88 9.54 -24.14 0.53
CA ARG A 88 8.46 -25.08 0.19
C ARG A 88 7.67 -24.64 -1.04
N ILE A 89 7.24 -23.38 -1.06
CA ILE A 89 6.45 -22.82 -2.18
C ILE A 89 7.26 -22.80 -3.49
N ILE A 90 8.56 -22.48 -3.42
CA ILE A 90 9.45 -22.53 -4.57
C ILE A 90 9.59 -23.97 -5.10
N GLY A 91 9.67 -24.96 -4.21
CA GLY A 91 9.68 -26.37 -4.59
C GLY A 91 8.38 -26.79 -5.31
N GLU A 92 7.23 -26.39 -4.77
CA GLU A 92 5.92 -26.63 -5.38
C GLU A 92 5.80 -25.94 -6.75
N ALA A 93 6.20 -24.67 -6.86
CA ALA A 93 6.18 -23.93 -8.12
C ALA A 93 7.11 -24.54 -9.18
N ALA A 94 8.28 -25.03 -8.78
CA ALA A 94 9.17 -25.75 -9.68
C ALA A 94 8.53 -27.05 -10.20
N ALA A 95 7.84 -27.79 -9.33
CA ALA A 95 7.13 -29.01 -9.75
C ALA A 95 6.03 -28.70 -10.77
N VAL A 96 5.29 -27.61 -10.58
CA VAL A 96 4.30 -27.11 -11.56
C VAL A 96 4.97 -26.75 -12.88
N ARG A 97 6.02 -25.92 -12.85
CA ARG A 97 6.71 -25.43 -14.05
C ARG A 97 7.32 -26.56 -14.90
N PHE A 98 7.84 -27.61 -14.27
CA PHE A 98 8.43 -28.75 -14.98
C PHE A 98 7.40 -29.84 -15.32
N GLY A 99 6.10 -29.53 -15.25
CA GLY A 99 5.01 -30.40 -15.70
C GLY A 99 4.74 -31.60 -14.79
N ASN A 100 5.18 -31.55 -13.54
CA ASN A 100 5.01 -32.67 -12.60
C ASN A 100 3.71 -32.58 -11.80
N VAL A 101 3.09 -31.40 -11.70
CA VAL A 101 1.90 -31.12 -10.89
C VAL A 101 1.07 -30.01 -11.55
N GLU A 102 -0.26 -30.07 -11.46
CA GLU A 102 -1.14 -28.96 -11.87
C GLU A 102 -1.17 -27.86 -10.80
N LEU A 103 -1.25 -26.60 -11.23
CA LEU A 103 -1.42 -25.48 -10.29
C LEU A 103 -2.82 -25.54 -9.68
N ALA A 104 -2.91 -25.85 -8.40
CA ALA A 104 -4.16 -25.74 -7.66
C ALA A 104 -4.55 -24.26 -7.51
N ASP A 105 -5.83 -23.95 -7.73
CA ASP A 105 -6.42 -22.69 -7.30
C ASP A 105 -6.28 -22.59 -5.77
N ASP A 106 -5.61 -21.54 -5.30
CA ASP A 106 -5.40 -21.29 -3.88
C ASP A 106 -6.60 -20.58 -3.23
N GLY A 107 -7.66 -20.33 -4.00
CA GLY A 107 -8.95 -19.84 -3.53
C GLY A 107 -8.91 -18.38 -3.07
N VAL A 108 -7.80 -17.67 -3.30
CA VAL A 108 -7.73 -16.23 -3.10
C VAL A 108 -8.29 -15.55 -4.35
N GLY A 109 -9.58 -15.19 -4.29
CA GLY A 109 -10.32 -14.51 -5.36
C GLY A 109 -9.89 -13.05 -5.63
N TYR A 110 -8.59 -12.76 -5.58
CA TYR A 110 -8.03 -11.50 -6.02
C TYR A 110 -7.52 -11.65 -7.44
N GLU A 111 -8.22 -11.01 -8.37
CA GLU A 111 -7.68 -10.78 -9.71
C GLU A 111 -6.73 -9.58 -9.65
N GLU A 112 -5.61 -9.67 -10.37
CA GLU A 112 -4.83 -8.47 -10.67
C GLU A 112 -5.71 -7.58 -11.54
N SER A 113 -5.72 -6.27 -11.27
CA SER A 113 -6.49 -5.33 -12.07
C SER A 113 -5.79 -5.14 -13.42
N ASP A 114 -5.88 -6.13 -14.30
CA ASP A 114 -5.23 -6.14 -15.61
C ASP A 114 -5.70 -4.97 -16.51
N ASN A 115 -6.78 -4.29 -16.11
CA ASN A 115 -7.38 -3.14 -16.80
C ASN A 115 -7.22 -1.80 -16.07
N ALA A 116 -6.46 -1.71 -14.97
CA ALA A 116 -6.20 -0.42 -14.34
C ALA A 116 -5.17 0.36 -15.16
N SER A 117 -5.50 1.62 -15.51
CA SER A 117 -4.53 2.52 -16.15
C SER A 117 -3.29 2.72 -15.27
N ASP A 118 -2.14 3.02 -15.88
CA ASP A 118 -0.91 3.34 -15.15
C ASP A 118 -1.13 4.45 -14.11
N GLU A 119 -2.03 5.38 -14.41
CA GLU A 119 -2.46 6.46 -13.52
C GLU A 119 -3.18 5.93 -12.28
N HIS A 120 -4.17 5.04 -12.45
CA HIS A 120 -4.83 4.38 -11.31
C HIS A 120 -3.82 3.59 -10.48
N LEU A 121 -2.88 2.92 -11.15
CA LEU A 121 -1.83 2.15 -10.49
C LEU A 121 -0.88 3.03 -9.65
N ALA A 122 -0.54 4.22 -10.14
CA ALA A 122 0.22 5.21 -9.39
C ALA A 122 -0.55 5.68 -8.15
N ILE A 123 -1.84 6.02 -8.30
CA ILE A 123 -2.71 6.45 -7.21
C ILE A 123 -2.81 5.39 -6.11
N LEU A 124 -2.96 4.12 -6.50
CA LEU A 124 -3.01 2.99 -5.58
C LEU A 124 -1.70 2.79 -4.81
N GLY A 125 -0.56 2.87 -5.51
CA GLY A 125 0.76 2.80 -4.90
C GLY A 125 0.98 3.92 -3.88
N ASN A 126 0.60 5.14 -4.25
CA ASN A 126 0.72 6.34 -3.43
C ASN A 126 -0.19 6.31 -2.21
N GLY A 127 -1.43 5.83 -2.33
CA GLY A 127 -2.31 5.66 -1.18
C GLY A 127 -1.82 4.58 -0.22
N CYS A 128 -1.25 3.48 -0.73
CA CYS A 128 -0.57 2.49 0.11
C CYS A 128 0.64 3.07 0.84
N ALA A 129 1.41 3.95 0.18
CA ALA A 129 2.54 4.65 0.77
C ALA A 129 2.10 5.59 1.90
N LEU A 130 1.04 6.38 1.66
CA LEU A 130 0.48 7.33 2.62
C LEU A 130 -0.06 6.62 3.88
N CYS A 131 -0.77 5.50 3.69
CA CYS A 131 -1.26 4.66 4.77
C CYS A 131 -0.12 3.87 5.47
N ARG A 132 1.07 3.83 4.85
CA ARG A 132 2.24 3.03 5.23
C ARG A 132 1.87 1.55 5.42
N GLY A 133 1.14 0.99 4.46
CA GLY A 133 0.81 -0.44 4.43
C GLY A 133 0.01 -0.93 5.63
N HIS A 134 -1.06 -0.23 6.03
CA HIS A 134 -1.89 -0.63 7.18
C HIS A 134 -2.42 -2.07 7.10
N CYS A 135 -2.68 -2.60 5.90
CA CYS A 135 -3.12 -3.98 5.66
C CYS A 135 -1.96 -5.01 5.63
N CYS A 136 -0.71 -4.59 5.43
CA CYS A 136 0.47 -5.47 5.37
C CYS A 136 0.68 -6.40 6.60
N PRO A 137 0.22 -6.07 7.82
CA PRO A 137 0.20 -7.00 8.96
C PRO A 137 -0.46 -8.35 8.70
N GLN A 138 -1.49 -8.37 7.85
CA GLN A 138 -2.15 -9.61 7.47
C GLN A 138 -1.23 -10.57 6.71
N GLY A 139 -0.17 -10.04 6.06
CA GLY A 139 0.83 -10.84 5.35
C GLY A 139 1.85 -11.52 6.28
N SER A 140 2.11 -10.97 7.46
CA SER A 140 2.97 -11.55 8.51
C SER A 140 4.20 -12.33 7.97
N GLY A 141 4.46 -13.54 8.47
CA GLY A 141 5.54 -14.42 8.03
C GLY A 141 5.32 -15.13 6.69
N HIS A 142 4.23 -14.87 5.96
CA HIS A 142 3.97 -15.47 4.64
C HIS A 142 4.04 -14.47 3.48
N ALA A 143 3.99 -13.17 3.77
CA ALA A 143 4.03 -12.07 2.82
C ALA A 143 3.02 -12.17 1.67
N PHE A 144 1.92 -12.92 1.87
CA PHE A 144 0.99 -13.31 0.81
C PHE A 144 1.65 -13.94 -0.42
N ILE A 145 2.85 -14.51 -0.30
CA ILE A 145 3.48 -15.21 -1.42
C ILE A 145 2.86 -16.60 -1.52
N HIS A 146 2.32 -16.92 -2.69
CA HIS A 146 1.67 -18.20 -2.99
C HIS A 146 2.40 -18.91 -4.14
N VAL A 147 2.01 -20.15 -4.45
CA VAL A 147 2.66 -20.97 -5.49
C VAL A 147 2.54 -20.28 -6.85
N ASP A 148 1.35 -19.79 -7.18
CA ASP A 148 1.06 -19.05 -8.41
C ASP A 148 1.98 -17.82 -8.58
N THR A 149 2.27 -17.10 -7.50
CA THR A 149 3.14 -15.93 -7.47
C THR A 149 4.56 -16.30 -7.89
N ILE A 150 5.06 -17.44 -7.39
CA ILE A 150 6.39 -17.94 -7.76
C ILE A 150 6.40 -18.53 -9.16
N VAL A 151 5.33 -19.22 -9.59
CA VAL A 151 5.19 -19.72 -10.97
C VAL A 151 5.28 -18.56 -11.96
N LYS A 152 4.46 -17.52 -11.79
CA LYS A 152 4.51 -16.29 -12.62
C LYS A 152 5.91 -15.67 -12.65
N TYR A 153 6.54 -15.54 -11.48
CA TYR A 153 7.91 -15.00 -11.40
C TYR A 153 8.92 -15.84 -12.19
N MET A 154 8.83 -17.17 -12.10
CA MET A 154 9.70 -18.10 -12.83
C MET A 154 9.44 -18.10 -14.34
N GLU A 155 8.19 -17.89 -14.78
CA GLU A 155 7.82 -17.75 -16.18
C GLU A 155 8.43 -16.49 -16.79
N SER A 156 8.39 -15.35 -16.08
CA SER A 156 9.06 -14.12 -16.50
C SER A 156 10.59 -14.17 -16.36
N ASN A 157 11.14 -15.20 -15.70
CA ASN A 157 12.58 -15.36 -15.46
C ASN A 157 13.04 -16.80 -15.79
N PRO A 158 12.93 -17.26 -17.06
CA PRO A 158 13.07 -18.67 -17.39
C PRO A 158 14.46 -19.26 -17.11
N GLY A 159 15.52 -18.45 -17.10
CA GLY A 159 16.88 -18.89 -16.81
C GLY A 159 17.19 -19.13 -15.33
N LYS A 160 16.30 -18.73 -14.41
CA LYS A 160 16.57 -18.83 -12.96
C LYS A 160 16.24 -20.20 -12.40
N ARG A 161 17.16 -20.77 -11.62
CA ARG A 161 16.92 -22.00 -10.86
C ARG A 161 16.16 -21.68 -9.56
N PRO A 162 15.51 -22.66 -8.93
CA PRO A 162 14.81 -22.48 -7.63
C PRO A 162 15.63 -21.76 -6.55
N ARG A 163 16.94 -22.06 -6.45
CA ARG A 163 17.85 -21.39 -5.49
C ARG A 163 18.07 -19.90 -5.82
N ASP A 164 18.06 -19.55 -7.10
CA ASP A 164 18.31 -18.18 -7.56
C ASP A 164 17.05 -17.35 -7.26
N VAL A 165 15.87 -17.93 -7.50
CA VAL A 165 14.57 -17.34 -7.08
C VAL A 165 14.53 -17.10 -5.57
N LEU A 166 14.95 -18.07 -4.75
CA LEU A 166 15.03 -17.87 -3.30
C LEU A 166 15.92 -16.67 -2.97
N GLN A 167 17.11 -16.59 -3.57
CA GLN A 167 18.05 -15.50 -3.34
C GLN A 167 17.47 -14.14 -3.75
N ASP A 168 16.76 -14.07 -4.88
CA ASP A 168 16.10 -12.84 -5.33
C ASP A 168 15.14 -12.31 -4.27
N TYR A 169 14.25 -13.16 -3.76
CA TYR A 169 13.29 -12.78 -2.72
C TYR A 169 13.99 -12.40 -1.40
N LEU A 170 14.98 -13.18 -0.95
CA LEU A 170 15.69 -12.88 0.30
C LEU A 170 16.49 -11.58 0.24
N SER A 171 17.03 -11.22 -0.94
CA SER A 171 17.76 -9.97 -1.15
C SER A 171 16.88 -8.73 -1.00
N ARG A 172 15.55 -8.87 -1.10
CA ARG A 172 14.59 -7.77 -0.93
C ARG A 172 14.16 -7.58 0.52
N ILE A 173 14.54 -8.45 1.45
CA ILE A 173 14.18 -8.26 2.87
C ILE A 173 15.02 -7.12 3.45
N GLY A 174 14.35 -6.04 3.86
CA GLY A 174 15.01 -4.90 4.50
C GLY A 174 15.62 -5.23 5.87
N SER A 175 16.63 -4.46 6.27
CA SER A 175 17.28 -4.58 7.59
C SER A 175 16.34 -4.24 8.74
N ARG A 176 15.36 -3.36 8.49
CA ARG A 176 14.32 -2.97 9.44
C ARG A 176 12.94 -3.11 8.80
N THR A 177 12.01 -3.66 9.57
CA THR A 177 10.63 -3.89 9.15
C THR A 177 9.65 -3.50 10.25
N TYR A 178 8.42 -3.18 9.87
CA TYR A 178 7.39 -2.91 10.87
C TYR A 178 7.14 -4.16 11.74
N GLU A 179 7.04 -3.93 13.04
CA GLU A 179 6.66 -4.98 14.01
C GLU A 179 5.32 -5.61 13.61
N ASP A 180 5.17 -6.90 13.86
CA ASP A 180 3.97 -7.69 13.55
C ASP A 180 3.42 -7.47 12.12
N SER A 181 4.33 -7.21 11.17
CA SER A 181 4.03 -7.00 9.77
C SER A 181 4.70 -7.99 8.82
N CYS A 182 4.35 -7.87 7.53
CA CYS A 182 4.99 -8.57 6.43
C CYS A 182 6.51 -8.35 6.43
N VAL A 183 7.29 -9.37 6.08
CA VAL A 183 8.76 -9.31 6.05
C VAL A 183 9.33 -8.33 5.02
N TYR A 184 8.55 -7.91 4.03
CA TYR A 184 8.93 -6.88 3.05
C TYR A 184 8.46 -5.48 3.43
N HIS A 185 7.75 -5.32 4.54
CA HIS A 185 7.20 -4.02 4.95
C HIS A 185 8.25 -3.18 5.68
N CYS A 186 8.90 -2.29 4.94
CA CYS A 186 9.99 -1.43 5.38
C CYS A 186 9.53 0.03 5.53
N GLU A 187 10.44 0.90 5.97
CA GLU A 187 10.17 2.34 6.16
C GLU A 187 9.62 3.02 4.91
N LYS A 188 10.23 2.73 3.75
CA LYS A 188 9.85 3.25 2.43
C LYS A 188 8.71 2.46 1.76
N GLY A 189 7.96 1.68 2.53
CA GLY A 189 6.90 0.81 2.03
C GLY A 189 7.40 -0.61 1.73
N CYS A 190 6.75 -1.27 0.76
CA CYS A 190 7.08 -2.65 0.40
C CYS A 190 8.39 -2.69 -0.38
N SER A 191 9.40 -3.39 0.16
CA SER A 191 10.71 -3.57 -0.48
C SER A 191 10.71 -4.57 -1.64
N LEU A 192 9.59 -5.28 -1.83
CA LEU A 192 9.37 -6.17 -2.96
C LEU A 192 8.85 -5.33 -4.15
N PRO A 193 9.46 -5.42 -5.34
CA PRO A 193 8.96 -4.72 -6.52
C PRO A 193 7.67 -5.38 -7.02
N ARG A 194 6.88 -4.66 -7.82
CA ARG A 194 5.49 -5.02 -8.11
C ARG A 194 5.35 -6.36 -8.83
N GLU A 195 6.25 -6.64 -9.75
CA GLU A 195 6.38 -7.88 -10.50
C GLU A 195 6.73 -9.11 -9.64
N MET A 196 7.19 -8.89 -8.41
CA MET A 196 7.45 -9.95 -7.42
C MET A 196 6.35 -10.05 -6.36
N ARG A 197 5.41 -9.10 -6.31
CA ARG A 197 4.31 -9.10 -5.34
C ARG A 197 3.24 -10.11 -5.78
N SER A 198 2.51 -10.63 -4.81
CA SER A 198 1.36 -11.49 -5.09
C SER A 198 0.15 -10.72 -5.60
N LYS A 199 -0.79 -11.44 -6.21
CA LYS A 199 -2.08 -10.87 -6.65
C LYS A 199 -2.80 -10.12 -5.53
N VAL A 200 -2.75 -10.64 -4.29
CA VAL A 200 -3.31 -9.96 -3.11
C VAL A 200 -2.64 -8.60 -2.90
N CYS A 201 -1.30 -8.55 -2.94
CA CYS A 201 -0.58 -7.29 -2.76
C CYS A 201 -0.79 -6.31 -3.94
N ASN A 202 -1.03 -6.83 -5.14
CA ASN A 202 -1.21 -6.03 -6.36
C ASN A 202 -2.66 -5.59 -6.61
N GLY A 203 -3.65 -6.31 -6.08
CA GLY A 203 -5.08 -6.10 -6.33
C GLY A 203 -5.90 -5.71 -5.10
N TYR A 204 -5.38 -5.83 -3.88
CA TYR A 204 -6.13 -5.46 -2.69
C TYR A 204 -6.35 -3.95 -2.60
N LEU A 205 -7.62 -3.55 -2.52
CA LEU A 205 -8.05 -2.19 -2.24
C LEU A 205 -8.71 -2.14 -0.86
N CYS A 206 -8.19 -1.28 0.02
CA CYS A 206 -8.94 -0.96 1.24
C CYS A 206 -10.14 -0.07 0.88
N LYS A 207 -11.17 -0.07 1.75
CA LYS A 207 -12.41 0.70 1.55
C LYS A 207 -12.15 2.15 1.08
N GLY A 208 -11.25 2.86 1.76
CA GLY A 208 -10.92 4.25 1.41
C GLY A 208 -10.26 4.41 0.02
N LEU A 209 -9.39 3.47 -0.40
CA LEU A 209 -8.81 3.51 -1.74
C LEU A 209 -9.84 3.18 -2.83
N SER A 210 -10.74 2.22 -2.55
CA SER A 210 -11.85 1.91 -3.47
C SER A 210 -12.78 3.11 -3.67
N GLU A 211 -13.10 3.83 -2.58
CA GLU A 211 -13.93 5.05 -2.65
C GLU A 211 -13.23 6.17 -3.44
N VAL A 212 -11.92 6.36 -3.26
CA VAL A 212 -11.16 7.34 -4.03
C VAL A 212 -11.18 7.00 -5.52
N LEU A 213 -10.86 5.76 -5.90
CA LEU A 213 -10.88 5.34 -7.30
C LEU A 213 -12.27 5.45 -7.93
N TYR A 214 -13.31 5.06 -7.19
CA TYR A 214 -14.69 5.19 -7.66
C TYR A 214 -15.04 6.64 -8.01
N LYS A 215 -14.72 7.59 -7.12
CA LYS A 215 -15.00 9.02 -7.33
C LYS A 215 -14.17 9.65 -8.45
N LEU A 216 -12.91 9.24 -8.60
CA LEU A 216 -12.07 9.68 -9.73
C LEU A 216 -12.65 9.18 -11.08
N GLY A 217 -13.16 7.95 -11.11
CA GLY A 217 -13.81 7.38 -12.29
C GLY A 217 -15.11 8.06 -12.72
N GLU A 218 -15.75 8.84 -11.84
CA GLU A 218 -16.93 9.65 -12.18
C GLU A 218 -16.57 10.94 -12.97
N GLY A 219 -15.27 11.21 -13.19
CA GLY A 219 -14.79 12.17 -14.20
C GLY A 219 -14.85 13.64 -13.80
N SER A 220 -14.94 13.95 -12.50
CA SER A 220 -15.02 15.32 -11.99
C SER A 220 -13.73 15.88 -11.39
N ALA A 221 -12.70 15.04 -11.23
CA ALA A 221 -11.42 15.41 -10.63
C ALA A 221 -10.30 14.46 -11.09
N ASP A 222 -9.10 15.01 -11.30
CA ASP A 222 -7.90 14.25 -11.68
C ASP A 222 -6.91 14.11 -10.51
N GLN A 223 -7.24 14.69 -9.35
CA GLN A 223 -6.42 14.67 -8.14
C GLN A 223 -7.24 14.18 -6.94
N ALA A 224 -6.58 13.54 -5.99
CA ALA A 224 -7.17 13.13 -4.72
C ALA A 224 -6.37 13.70 -3.55
N LEU A 225 -7.04 14.44 -2.66
CA LEU A 225 -6.50 14.72 -1.34
C LEU A 225 -6.84 13.54 -0.43
N VAL A 226 -5.81 12.84 0.03
CA VAL A 226 -5.98 11.66 0.87
C VAL A 226 -5.43 11.93 2.26
N ILE A 227 -6.20 11.55 3.29
CA ILE A 227 -5.86 11.80 4.69
C ILE A 227 -5.76 10.47 5.43
N ALA A 228 -4.61 10.19 6.03
CA ALA A 228 -4.37 8.99 6.82
C ALA A 228 -4.58 9.25 8.32
N VAL A 229 -5.45 8.47 8.96
CA VAL A 229 -5.89 8.65 10.36
C VAL A 229 -5.61 7.43 11.22
N SER A 230 -5.23 7.63 12.48
CA SER A 230 -4.90 6.51 13.40
C SER A 230 -6.13 5.76 13.92
N ASP A 231 -7.30 6.40 13.92
CA ASP A 231 -8.58 5.93 14.46
C ASP A 231 -9.58 5.45 13.38
N TYR A 232 -9.08 5.09 12.20
CA TYR A 232 -9.90 4.67 11.04
C TYR A 232 -10.80 3.46 11.32
N TYR A 233 -10.29 2.50 12.09
CA TYR A 233 -11.06 1.37 12.59
C TYR A 233 -11.17 1.48 14.11
N PRO A 234 -12.33 1.17 14.70
CA PRO A 234 -12.43 1.13 16.15
C PRO A 234 -11.49 0.07 16.71
N GLU A 235 -10.75 0.41 17.78
CA GLU A 235 -10.04 -0.62 18.53
C GLU A 235 -11.07 -1.62 19.04
N LYS A 236 -11.03 -2.85 18.52
CA LYS A 236 -11.78 -3.95 19.12
C LYS A 236 -11.25 -4.08 20.54
N LYS A 237 -12.10 -3.91 21.56
CA LYS A 237 -11.78 -4.27 22.95
C LYS A 237 -11.27 -5.71 22.92
N THR A 238 -9.96 -5.90 23.03
CA THR A 238 -9.35 -7.22 22.93
C THR A 238 -9.77 -8.05 24.14
N ASP A 239 -10.00 -9.34 23.89
CA ASP A 239 -10.20 -10.37 24.91
C ASP A 239 -9.15 -10.20 26.02
N PRO A 240 -9.56 -10.04 27.31
CA PRO A 240 -8.64 -9.80 28.43
C PRO A 240 -7.59 -10.90 28.63
N LYS A 241 -7.72 -12.05 27.93
CA LYS A 241 -6.76 -13.16 27.99
C LYS A 241 -5.57 -13.02 27.04
N ARG A 242 -5.61 -12.15 26.04
CA ARG A 242 -4.40 -11.78 25.28
C ARG A 242 -3.73 -10.64 26.05
N GLY A 243 -2.65 -10.94 26.76
CA GLY A 243 -1.88 -9.96 27.53
C GLY A 243 -1.70 -8.67 26.76
N THR A 244 -2.48 -7.66 27.14
CA THR A 244 -2.47 -6.34 26.54
C THR A 244 -1.28 -5.60 27.10
N THR A 245 -0.20 -5.48 26.33
CA THR A 245 0.64 -4.29 26.48
C THR A 245 -0.21 -3.11 26.04
N ASP A 246 -0.81 -2.48 27.05
CA ASP A 246 -1.34 -1.13 27.09
C ASP A 246 -1.08 -0.30 25.82
N ARG A 247 -2.13 -0.06 25.03
CA ARG A 247 -2.15 0.92 23.93
C ARG A 247 -3.00 2.16 24.28
N SER A 248 -3.21 2.45 25.57
CA SER A 248 -3.97 3.64 26.00
C SER A 248 -3.26 4.99 25.72
N GLY A 249 -2.04 4.97 25.18
CA GLY A 249 -1.25 6.16 24.87
C GLY A 249 -1.21 6.58 23.39
N ARG A 250 -1.90 5.90 22.46
CA ARG A 250 -1.93 6.38 21.06
C ARG A 250 -2.85 7.58 20.95
N GLN A 251 -2.26 8.75 20.69
CA GLN A 251 -3.02 9.94 20.33
C GLN A 251 -3.90 9.62 19.12
N GLN A 252 -5.22 9.70 19.33
CA GLN A 252 -6.21 9.68 18.26
C GLN A 252 -6.00 10.95 17.45
N GLY A 253 -5.84 10.83 16.13
CA GLY A 253 -5.64 12.00 15.30
C GLY A 253 -5.20 11.74 13.88
N PHE A 254 -5.18 12.84 13.13
CA PHE A 254 -4.57 12.91 11.82
C PHE A 254 -3.09 12.63 11.90
N VAL A 255 -2.62 11.73 11.04
CA VAL A 255 -1.20 11.35 11.05
C VAL A 255 -0.49 11.95 9.86
N ARG A 256 -1.12 11.89 8.67
CA ARG A 256 -0.53 12.34 7.39
C ARG A 256 -1.64 12.78 6.43
N ALA A 257 -1.34 13.72 5.56
CA ALA A 257 -2.11 14.00 4.35
C ALA A 257 -1.21 13.85 3.13
N GLY A 258 -1.79 13.58 1.97
CA GLY A 258 -1.06 13.53 0.72
C GLY A 258 -1.96 13.96 -0.43
N LEU A 259 -1.44 14.83 -1.30
CA LEU A 259 -2.07 15.09 -2.59
C LEU A 259 -1.54 14.03 -3.56
N ILE A 260 -2.46 13.24 -4.11
CA ILE A 260 -2.18 12.15 -5.03
C ILE A 260 -2.70 12.53 -6.39
N ASP A 261 -1.83 12.49 -7.40
CA ASP A 261 -2.22 12.59 -8.79
C ASP A 261 -1.43 11.58 -9.64
N PRO A 262 -1.75 11.42 -10.94
CA PRO A 262 -1.04 10.49 -11.80
C PRO A 262 0.47 10.78 -11.94
N SER A 263 0.89 12.03 -11.70
CA SER A 263 2.29 12.47 -11.80
C SER A 263 3.10 12.20 -10.52
N GLY A 264 2.46 11.94 -9.37
CA GLY A 264 3.16 11.57 -8.14
C GLY A 264 2.35 11.72 -6.85
N LEU A 265 3.09 11.67 -5.74
CA LEU A 265 2.58 11.86 -4.38
C LEU A 265 3.34 13.02 -3.73
N GLU A 266 2.60 14.05 -3.34
CA GLU A 266 3.11 15.09 -2.45
C GLU A 266 2.67 14.78 -1.02
N LEU A 267 3.64 14.54 -0.13
CA LEU A 267 3.41 14.09 1.24
C LEU A 267 3.50 15.25 2.23
N TYR A 268 2.43 15.39 3.03
CA TYR A 268 2.26 16.41 4.04
C TYR A 268 2.18 15.77 5.41
N GLN A 269 3.14 16.06 6.28
CA GLN A 269 3.05 15.65 7.68
C GLN A 269 2.21 16.65 8.44
N LEU A 270 1.17 16.14 9.10
CA LEU A 270 0.28 16.93 9.93
C LEU A 270 0.87 16.91 11.35
N THR A 271 1.47 18.02 11.77
CA THR A 271 2.03 18.19 13.11
C THR A 271 1.25 19.25 13.87
N GLY A 272 0.65 18.92 15.02
CA GLY A 272 0.00 19.92 15.85
C GLY A 272 -0.44 19.34 17.19
N PRO A 273 -0.39 20.12 18.29
CA PRO A 273 -0.87 19.67 19.60
C PRO A 273 -2.41 19.58 19.66
N ASP A 274 -3.12 20.23 18.73
CA ASP A 274 -4.57 20.22 18.64
C ASP A 274 -5.02 19.39 17.43
N PRO A 275 -5.74 18.27 17.62
CA PRO A 275 -6.29 17.47 16.52
C PRO A 275 -7.30 18.25 15.65
N LYS A 276 -7.70 19.47 16.04
CA LYS A 276 -8.68 20.30 15.33
C LYS A 276 -8.09 21.29 14.33
N VAL A 277 -6.79 21.58 14.36
CA VAL A 277 -6.08 22.44 13.40
C VAL A 277 -4.59 22.03 13.34
N PRO A 278 -4.19 21.08 12.49
CA PRO A 278 -2.80 20.67 12.37
C PRO A 278 -1.95 21.74 11.65
N SER A 279 -0.71 21.93 12.10
CA SER A 279 0.32 22.62 11.32
C SER A 279 0.85 21.66 10.25
N VAL A 280 1.00 22.17 9.02
CA VAL A 280 1.53 21.38 7.90
C VAL A 280 3.05 21.54 7.87
N LYS A 281 3.77 20.42 7.77
CA LYS A 281 5.20 20.39 7.45
C LYS A 281 5.42 19.43 6.29
N ASN A 282 6.15 19.85 5.26
CA ASN A 282 6.52 18.97 4.16
C ASN A 282 7.57 17.94 4.62
N CYS A 283 7.42 16.70 4.17
CA CYS A 283 8.48 15.70 4.21
C CYS A 283 9.33 15.83 2.94
N SER A 284 10.64 15.56 3.02
CA SER A 284 11.48 15.60 1.81
C SER A 284 11.09 14.47 0.85
N ALA A 285 11.34 14.66 -0.45
CA ALA A 285 11.05 13.67 -1.49
C ALA A 285 11.73 12.29 -1.26
N ASP A 286 12.75 12.23 -0.39
CA ASP A 286 13.43 10.98 -0.01
C ASP A 286 12.56 10.04 0.85
N ASP A 287 11.54 10.58 1.52
CA ASP A 287 10.55 9.84 2.32
C ASP A 287 9.37 9.30 1.47
N ALA A 288 9.13 9.91 0.30
CA ALA A 288 8.03 9.58 -0.61
C ALA A 288 8.39 8.52 -1.66
N ASN A 289 9.65 8.10 -1.72
CA ASN A 289 10.18 7.28 -2.80
C ASN A 289 9.80 5.79 -2.63
N VAL A 290 8.50 5.50 -2.77
CA VAL A 290 8.06 4.22 -3.34
C VAL A 290 8.44 4.27 -4.79
N SER A 291 9.23 3.31 -5.26
CA SER A 291 9.57 3.17 -6.67
C SER A 291 8.28 3.12 -7.50
N ALA A 292 7.85 4.26 -8.04
CA ALA A 292 7.15 4.30 -9.30
C ALA A 292 8.06 3.52 -10.26
N GLY A 293 7.52 2.45 -10.83
CA GLY A 293 8.29 1.55 -11.69
C GLY A 293 9.09 2.37 -12.69
N SER A 294 10.39 2.10 -12.78
CA SER A 294 11.21 2.64 -13.84
C SER A 294 10.49 2.40 -15.16
N ALA A 295 9.95 3.46 -15.77
CA ALA A 295 9.64 3.46 -17.17
C ALA A 295 10.97 3.25 -17.90
N ILE A 296 11.26 1.99 -18.25
CA ILE A 296 12.34 1.68 -19.18
C ILE A 296 11.88 2.25 -20.52
N ARG A 297 12.39 3.44 -20.86
CA ARG A 297 12.44 3.88 -22.26
C ARG A 297 13.34 2.88 -22.99
N LEU A 298 12.73 1.95 -23.72
CA LEU A 298 13.40 1.26 -24.81
C LEU A 298 13.69 2.32 -25.89
N SER A 299 14.91 2.84 -25.91
CA SER A 299 15.44 3.53 -27.08
C SER A 299 15.55 2.49 -28.20
N ALA A 300 14.68 2.63 -29.19
CA ALA A 300 14.83 1.94 -30.46
C ALA A 300 15.99 2.60 -31.21
N ASP A 301 17.20 2.08 -31.03
CA ASP A 301 18.29 2.35 -31.95
C ASP A 301 18.02 1.55 -33.24
N HIS A 302 17.45 2.23 -34.23
CA HIS A 302 17.47 1.80 -35.62
C HIS A 302 18.93 1.79 -36.09
N ASN A 303 19.49 0.59 -36.16
CA ASN A 303 20.76 0.35 -36.84
C ASN A 303 20.47 0.22 -38.35
N ASP A 304 20.52 1.36 -39.04
CA ASP A 304 20.44 1.44 -40.50
C ASP A 304 21.82 1.05 -41.08
N SER A 305 21.97 -0.23 -41.42
CA SER A 305 23.16 -0.75 -42.11
C SER A 305 22.82 -0.91 -43.59
N SER A 306 23.32 0.02 -44.40
CA SER A 306 23.31 -0.04 -45.86
C SER A 306 24.10 -1.25 -46.38
N PRO A 307 23.79 -1.76 -47.59
CA PRO A 307 24.42 -2.94 -48.16
C PRO A 307 25.77 -2.59 -48.79
N ILE A 308 26.77 -3.45 -48.59
CA ILE A 308 28.00 -3.47 -49.38
C ILE A 308 27.92 -4.67 -50.32
N ASP A 309 27.81 -4.37 -51.61
CA ASP A 309 28.11 -5.25 -52.74
C ASP A 309 29.59 -5.69 -52.71
N SER A 310 29.87 -6.88 -53.25
CA SER A 310 31.00 -7.18 -54.18
C SER A 310 32.00 -8.31 -53.80
N PHE A 311 31.85 -9.45 -54.52
CA PHE A 311 32.87 -10.34 -55.14
C PHE A 311 33.85 -11.21 -54.26
N PRO A 312 34.49 -12.27 -54.81
CA PRO A 312 34.00 -13.36 -55.68
C PRO A 312 34.49 -14.80 -55.34
N GLU A 313 33.95 -15.76 -56.11
CA GLU A 313 34.48 -17.06 -56.59
C GLU A 313 35.69 -17.70 -55.91
N THR A 314 35.51 -18.94 -55.43
CA THR A 314 36.01 -20.18 -56.07
C THR A 314 35.27 -21.39 -55.49
#